data_AF-A0A5C8CMC8-F1
#
_entry.id   AF-A0A5C8CMC8-F1
#
_cell.length_a   1.000
_cell.length_b   1.000
_cell.length_c   1.000
_cell.angle_alpha   90.00
_cell.angle_beta   90.00
_cell.angle_gamma   90.00
#
_symmetry.space_group_name_H-M   'P 1'
#
loop_
_entity.id
_entity.type
_entity.pdbx_description
1 polymer ?
#
loop_
_entity_poly.entity_id
_entity_poly.type
_entity_poly.pdbx_seq_one_letter_code
_entity_poly.pdbx_strand_id
1 'polypeptide(L)'
;MFFRTAGCAALVAAAMLHANASFAQGSDASWPAALICQASVQSYFNLPQPPRQIDESFGWLIFKSALGGVYDCKVWGSSVSLKWKSHNGTMSNSRTQVDAAGPVLTVRPGGTGQWRFRRVADGYGLLNGGKAR
;
A
#
# COMPACT_ATOMS: atom_id res chain seq x y z
N MET A 1 43.89 -34.23 44.37
CA MET A 1 42.50 -34.54 44.81
C MET A 1 41.88 -33.28 45.37
N PHE A 2 40.80 -32.80 44.74
CA PHE A 2 39.74 -31.87 45.20
C PHE A 2 40.10 -30.48 45.75
N PHE A 3 39.38 -29.38 45.51
CA PHE A 3 38.43 -28.84 44.51
C PHE A 3 38.00 -27.50 45.18
N ARG A 4 37.87 -26.38 44.45
CA ARG A 4 36.65 -25.54 44.45
C ARG A 4 36.84 -24.17 43.78
N THR A 5 35.92 -23.98 42.85
CA THR A 5 35.53 -22.82 42.05
C THR A 5 34.84 -21.73 42.87
N ALA A 6 35.24 -20.48 42.64
CA ALA A 6 34.44 -19.26 42.79
C ALA A 6 34.99 -18.32 41.70
N GLY A 7 34.25 -17.85 40.70
CA GLY A 7 32.92 -17.26 40.79
C GLY A 7 33.10 -15.76 40.55
N CYS A 8 32.94 -15.32 39.30
CA CYS A 8 32.47 -13.97 38.91
C CYS A 8 32.59 -13.81 37.39
N ALA A 9 31.51 -14.11 36.68
CA ALA A 9 31.32 -13.65 35.32
C ALA A 9 30.89 -12.18 35.38
N ALA A 10 31.83 -11.25 35.17
CA ALA A 10 31.53 -9.85 34.93
C ALA A 10 31.29 -9.66 33.42
N LEU A 11 30.03 -9.76 32.99
CA LEU A 11 29.59 -9.37 31.66
C LEU A 11 29.07 -7.94 31.70
N VAL A 12 29.93 -6.97 31.40
CA VAL A 12 29.50 -5.62 30.97
C VAL A 12 30.51 -5.08 29.98
N ALA A 13 30.10 -4.92 28.71
CA ALA A 13 30.38 -3.73 27.92
C ALA A 13 29.62 -3.80 26.59
N ALA A 14 28.65 -2.89 26.47
CA ALA A 14 27.90 -2.63 25.26
C ALA A 14 28.84 -2.18 24.13
N ALA A 15 28.82 -2.90 23.01
CA ALA A 15 29.34 -2.39 21.74
C ALA A 15 28.16 -1.96 20.89
N MET A 16 27.95 -0.64 20.85
CA MET A 16 27.08 0.04 19.91
C MET A 16 27.55 -0.26 18.49
N LEU A 17 26.92 -1.22 17.82
CA LEU A 17 26.94 -1.28 16.37
C LEU A 17 25.65 -0.63 15.89
N HIS A 18 25.79 0.66 15.58
CA HIS A 18 24.87 1.42 14.78
C HIS A 18 24.42 0.56 13.61
N ALA A 19 23.16 0.16 13.61
CA ALA A 19 22.50 -0.23 12.39
C ALA A 19 22.56 1.02 11.49
N ASN A 20 23.50 1.03 10.55
CA ASN A 20 23.37 1.82 9.34
C ASN A 20 22.07 1.35 8.69
N ALA A 21 20.95 1.96 9.06
CA ALA A 21 19.80 2.04 8.19
C ALA A 21 20.28 2.85 7.00
N SER A 22 20.91 2.16 6.05
CA SER A 22 21.14 2.68 4.72
C SER A 22 19.76 3.01 4.17
N PHE A 23 19.39 4.29 4.24
CA PHE A 23 18.29 4.82 3.45
C PHE A 23 18.76 4.72 2.00
N ALA A 24 18.55 3.55 1.40
CA ALA A 24 18.59 3.43 -0.04
C ALA A 24 17.44 4.32 -0.53
N GLN A 25 17.76 5.55 -0.89
CA GLN A 25 16.97 6.36 -1.79
C GLN A 25 16.90 5.57 -3.10
N GLY A 26 15.92 4.68 -3.20
CA GLY A 26 15.65 3.90 -4.40
C GLY A 26 15.20 4.83 -5.51
N SER A 27 16.16 5.28 -6.30
CA SER A 27 15.98 5.61 -7.71
C SER A 27 15.20 4.47 -8.38
N ASP A 28 14.13 4.80 -9.11
CA ASP A 28 13.26 3.88 -9.86
C ASP A 28 12.37 2.90 -9.06
N ALA A 29 11.93 3.27 -7.86
CA ALA A 29 10.94 2.48 -7.13
C ALA A 29 9.56 2.53 -7.82
N SER A 30 9.28 1.55 -8.69
CA SER A 30 7.95 1.28 -9.21
C SER A 30 6.94 1.14 -8.06
N TRP A 31 5.72 1.64 -8.26
CA TRP A 31 4.73 1.63 -7.19
C TRP A 31 4.37 0.20 -6.76
N PRO A 32 4.38 -0.11 -5.45
CA PRO A 32 3.89 -1.39 -4.96
C PRO A 32 2.43 -1.62 -5.34
N ALA A 33 2.09 -2.85 -5.73
CA ALA A 33 0.72 -3.21 -6.12
C ALA A 33 -0.31 -2.86 -5.02
N ALA A 34 0.05 -3.03 -3.75
CA ALA A 34 -0.77 -2.62 -2.61
C ALA A 34 -1.11 -1.13 -2.62
N LEU A 35 -0.15 -0.26 -2.89
CA LEU A 35 -0.39 1.19 -2.95
C LEU A 35 -1.19 1.58 -4.20
N ILE A 36 -0.93 0.95 -5.34
CA ILE A 36 -1.73 1.13 -6.57
C ILE A 36 -3.18 0.77 -6.28
N CYS A 37 -3.42 -0.40 -5.69
CA CYS A 37 -4.75 -0.88 -5.36
C CYS A 37 -5.46 0.00 -4.34
N GLN A 38 -4.77 0.36 -3.25
CA GLN A 38 -5.32 1.21 -2.20
C GLN A 38 -5.77 2.57 -2.75
N ALA A 39 -4.92 3.23 -3.56
CA ALA A 39 -5.25 4.49 -4.21
C ALA A 39 -6.36 4.34 -5.26
N SER A 40 -6.40 3.21 -5.97
CA SER A 40 -7.43 2.91 -6.96
C SER A 40 -8.80 2.72 -6.32
N VAL A 41 -8.88 1.97 -5.21
CA VAL A 41 -10.12 1.82 -4.44
C VAL A 41 -10.54 3.16 -3.85
N GLN A 42 -9.61 3.92 -3.26
CA GLN A 42 -9.92 5.24 -2.70
C GLN A 42 -10.51 6.17 -3.77
N SER A 43 -9.85 6.29 -4.92
CA SER A 43 -10.29 7.20 -5.99
C SER A 43 -11.56 6.75 -6.70
N TYR A 44 -11.72 5.45 -6.97
CA TYR A 44 -12.91 4.92 -7.64
C TYR A 44 -14.19 5.15 -6.83
N PHE A 45 -14.13 4.91 -5.52
CA PHE A 45 -15.27 5.08 -4.62
C PHE A 45 -15.32 6.45 -3.94
N ASN A 46 -14.40 7.36 -4.28
CA ASN A 46 -14.25 8.68 -3.66
C ASN A 46 -14.23 8.61 -2.12
N LEU A 47 -13.45 7.69 -1.56
CA LEU A 47 -13.40 7.45 -0.12
C LEU A 47 -12.69 8.59 0.61
N PRO A 48 -13.20 9.04 1.77
CA PRO A 48 -12.59 10.13 2.53
C PRO A 48 -11.23 9.75 3.13
N GLN A 49 -10.98 8.46 3.33
CA GLN A 49 -9.73 7.93 3.85
C GLN A 49 -9.26 6.74 3.01
N PRO A 50 -7.92 6.53 2.91
CA PRO A 50 -7.37 5.33 2.30
C PRO A 50 -7.91 4.07 2.96
N PRO A 51 -8.44 3.09 2.20
CA PRO A 51 -8.87 1.83 2.77
C PRO A 51 -7.67 1.02 3.25
N ARG A 52 -7.82 0.15 4.25
CA ARG A 52 -6.72 -0.69 4.77
C ARG A 52 -6.73 -2.04 4.11
N GLN A 53 -5.56 -2.56 3.71
CA GLN A 53 -5.44 -3.95 3.29
C GLN A 53 -5.68 -4.85 4.51
N ILE A 54 -6.54 -5.86 4.36
CA ILE A 54 -6.90 -6.78 5.44
C ILE A 54 -6.52 -8.22 5.12
N ASP A 55 -6.35 -8.57 3.84
CA ASP A 55 -6.02 -9.92 3.41
C ASP A 55 -5.45 -9.91 1.98
N GLU A 56 -4.94 -11.06 1.53
CA GLU A 56 -4.53 -11.33 0.17
C GLU A 56 -4.87 -12.78 -0.21
N SER A 57 -5.51 -12.97 -1.36
CA SER A 57 -5.94 -14.29 -1.83
C SER A 57 -5.83 -14.43 -3.34
N PHE A 58 -5.08 -15.43 -3.82
CA PHE A 58 -4.88 -15.70 -5.25
C PHE A 58 -4.43 -14.47 -6.07
N GLY A 59 -3.58 -13.63 -5.47
CA GLY A 59 -3.08 -12.38 -6.04
C GLY A 59 -4.13 -11.25 -6.14
N TRP A 60 -5.27 -11.39 -5.45
CA TRP A 60 -6.19 -10.30 -5.15
C TRP A 60 -5.88 -9.74 -3.78
N LEU A 61 -5.72 -8.43 -3.70
CA LEU A 61 -5.52 -7.70 -2.46
C LEU A 61 -6.88 -7.25 -1.95
N ILE A 62 -7.21 -7.57 -0.69
CA ILE A 62 -8.51 -7.28 -0.10
C ILE A 62 -8.39 -6.06 0.80
N PHE A 63 -9.23 -5.06 0.55
CA PHE A 63 -9.23 -3.78 1.24
C PHE A 63 -10.55 -3.54 1.97
N LYS A 64 -10.47 -2.99 3.18
CA LYS A 64 -11.63 -2.54 3.97
C LYS A 64 -11.59 -1.03 4.16
N SER A 65 -12.67 -0.33 3.80
CA SER A 65 -12.81 1.11 4.07
C SER A 65 -13.31 1.36 5.50
N ALA A 66 -13.09 2.58 6.00
CA ALA A 66 -13.66 3.03 7.27
C ALA A 66 -15.20 3.01 7.28
N LEU A 67 -15.82 3.08 6.09
CA LEU A 67 -17.27 2.97 5.90
C LEU A 67 -17.78 1.51 5.93
N GLY A 68 -16.89 0.53 6.13
CA GLY A 68 -17.24 -0.89 6.21
C GLY A 68 -17.31 -1.63 4.88
N GLY A 69 -17.07 -0.96 3.75
CA GLY A 69 -17.01 -1.60 2.44
C GLY A 69 -15.77 -2.49 2.28
N VAL A 70 -15.94 -3.63 1.60
CA VAL A 70 -14.85 -4.57 1.28
C VAL A 70 -14.67 -4.63 -0.24
N TYR A 71 -13.43 -4.48 -0.68
CA TYR A 71 -13.06 -4.35 -2.08
C TYR A 71 -11.88 -5.24 -2.38
N ASP A 72 -12.00 -6.08 -3.41
CA ASP A 72 -10.89 -6.85 -3.93
C ASP A 72 -10.27 -6.07 -5.08
N CYS A 73 -8.95 -6.01 -5.10
CA CYS A 73 -8.20 -5.31 -6.13
C CYS A 73 -7.08 -6.17 -6.70
N LYS A 74 -6.89 -6.11 -8.01
CA LYS A 74 -5.77 -6.75 -8.70
C LYS A 74 -5.22 -5.84 -9.78
N VAL A 75 -3.89 -5.71 -9.79
CA VAL A 75 -3.16 -4.90 -10.78
C VAL A 75 -2.86 -5.75 -12.01
N TRP A 76 -3.12 -5.18 -13.19
CA TRP A 76 -2.88 -5.78 -14.50
C TRP A 76 -2.12 -4.79 -15.38
N GLY A 77 -0.78 -4.77 -15.26
CA GLY A 77 0.05 -3.81 -15.98
C GLY A 77 -0.37 -2.36 -15.69
N SER A 78 -0.87 -1.66 -16.71
CA SER A 78 -1.37 -0.27 -16.63
C SER A 78 -2.86 -0.15 -16.30
N SER A 79 -3.47 -1.20 -15.76
CA SER A 79 -4.88 -1.20 -15.36
C SER A 79 -5.10 -1.93 -14.04
N VAL A 80 -6.25 -1.70 -13.42
CA VAL A 80 -6.67 -2.33 -12.17
C VAL A 80 -8.07 -2.91 -12.34
N SER A 81 -8.22 -4.16 -11.90
CA SER A 81 -9.52 -4.78 -11.68
C SER A 81 -9.94 -4.62 -10.23
N LEU A 82 -11.17 -4.15 -10.03
CA LEU A 82 -11.84 -4.00 -8.75
C LEU A 82 -13.05 -4.93 -8.70
N LYS A 83 -13.30 -5.55 -7.55
CA LYS A 83 -14.54 -6.28 -7.23
C LYS A 83 -15.05 -5.87 -5.86
N TRP A 84 -16.36 -5.83 -5.69
CA TRP A 84 -16.97 -5.50 -4.41
C TRP A 84 -18.38 -6.09 -4.32
N LYS A 85 -18.89 -6.19 -3.10
CA LYS A 85 -20.29 -6.53 -2.86
C LYS A 85 -21.15 -5.27 -2.84
N SER A 86 -22.24 -5.32 -3.57
CA SER A 86 -23.32 -4.32 -3.54
C SER A 86 -24.63 -5.03 -3.24
N HIS A 87 -25.70 -4.26 -3.01
CA HIS A 87 -27.06 -4.79 -2.88
C HIS A 87 -27.45 -5.67 -4.07
N ASN A 88 -26.97 -5.34 -5.27
CA ASN A 88 -27.28 -6.07 -6.51
C ASN A 88 -26.36 -7.27 -6.78
N GLY A 89 -25.60 -7.72 -5.76
CA GLY A 89 -24.65 -8.82 -5.88
C GLY A 89 -23.20 -8.36 -6.07
N THR A 90 -22.37 -9.24 -6.64
CA THR A 90 -20.95 -8.95 -6.87
C THR A 90 -20.80 -8.02 -8.08
N MET A 91 -20.24 -6.84 -7.84
CA MET A 91 -19.92 -5.87 -8.88
C MET A 91 -18.43 -5.97 -9.23
N SER A 92 -18.08 -5.58 -10.45
CA SER A 92 -16.68 -5.47 -10.87
C SER A 92 -16.44 -4.30 -11.82
N ASN A 93 -15.20 -3.80 -11.82
CA ASN A 93 -14.72 -2.79 -12.75
C ASN A 93 -13.28 -3.12 -13.17
N SER A 94 -13.03 -3.23 -14.47
CA SER A 94 -11.67 -3.44 -15.01
C SER A 94 -11.23 -2.30 -15.93
N ARG A 95 -11.88 -1.14 -15.82
CA ARG A 95 -11.64 0.05 -16.67
C ARG A 95 -10.81 1.12 -15.95
N THR A 96 -10.34 0.84 -14.74
CA THR A 96 -9.49 1.78 -14.00
C THR A 96 -8.08 1.72 -14.57
N GLN A 97 -7.67 2.78 -15.27
CA GLN A 97 -6.31 2.88 -15.80
C GLN A 97 -5.39 3.48 -14.75
N VAL A 98 -4.17 2.98 -14.70
CA VAL A 98 -3.13 3.44 -13.78
C VAL A 98 -1.83 3.71 -14.54
N ASP A 99 -1.21 4.83 -14.22
CA ASP A 99 0.14 5.16 -14.64
C ASP A 99 1.01 5.30 -13.39
N ALA A 100 1.94 4.37 -13.24
CA ALA A 100 2.79 4.18 -12.08
C ALA A 100 4.29 4.33 -12.43
N ALA A 101 4.62 4.87 -13.60
CA ALA A 101 5.98 4.90 -14.14
C ALA A 101 6.91 5.96 -13.51
N GLY A 102 6.62 6.44 -12.29
CA GLY A 102 7.43 7.48 -11.65
C GLY A 102 6.95 7.85 -10.24
N PRO A 103 7.39 9.01 -9.71
CA PRO A 103 7.11 9.42 -8.33
C PRO A 103 5.64 9.78 -8.07
N VAL A 104 4.84 9.89 -9.15
CA VAL A 104 3.43 10.22 -9.11
C VAL A 104 2.63 9.06 -9.70
N LEU A 105 1.73 8.49 -8.90
CA LEU A 105 0.71 7.57 -9.38
C LEU A 105 -0.47 8.37 -9.92
N THR A 106 -0.84 8.09 -11.15
CA THR A 106 -2.05 8.65 -11.76
C THR A 106 -3.09 7.55 -11.90
N VAL A 107 -4.28 7.77 -11.35
CA VAL A 107 -5.41 6.84 -11.46
C VAL A 107 -6.54 7.51 -12.24
N ARG A 108 -7.09 6.79 -13.22
CA ARG A 108 -8.24 7.20 -14.04
C ARG A 108 -9.35 6.17 -13.88
N PRO A 109 -10.26 6.36 -12.92
CA PRO A 109 -11.35 5.41 -12.67
C PRO A 109 -12.43 5.58 -13.76
N GLY A 110 -12.35 4.81 -14.85
CA GLY A 110 -13.47 4.55 -15.76
C GLY A 110 -14.28 5.72 -16.33
N GLY A 111 -13.76 6.96 -16.33
CA GLY A 111 -14.42 8.16 -16.83
C GLY A 111 -14.63 9.29 -15.81
N THR A 112 -14.40 9.05 -14.51
CA THR A 112 -14.54 10.06 -13.45
C THR A 112 -13.20 10.74 -13.15
N GLY A 113 -12.79 11.61 -14.06
CA GLY A 113 -11.63 12.49 -13.86
C GLY A 113 -10.31 11.75 -13.64
N GLN A 114 -9.32 12.48 -13.12
CA GLN A 114 -7.99 11.98 -12.86
C GLN A 114 -7.61 12.27 -11.42
N TRP A 115 -7.18 11.23 -10.71
CA TRP A 115 -6.60 11.32 -9.37
C TRP A 115 -5.09 11.21 -9.47
N ARG A 116 -4.36 12.05 -8.73
CA ARG A 116 -2.90 12.03 -8.71
C ARG A 116 -2.41 11.91 -7.28
N PHE A 117 -1.49 11.00 -7.07
CA PHE A 117 -0.92 10.69 -5.76
C PHE A 117 0.60 10.76 -5.86
N ARG A 118 1.25 11.30 -4.84
CA ARG A 118 2.71 11.27 -4.69
C ARG A 118 3.09 10.22 -3.67
N ARG A 119 4.17 9.48 -3.92
CA ARG A 119 4.73 8.53 -2.95
C ARG A 119 5.29 9.28 -1.73
N VAL A 120 4.99 8.79 -0.53
CA VAL A 120 5.59 9.23 0.74
C VAL A 120 6.16 8.02 1.47
N ALA A 121 6.89 8.23 2.58
CA ALA A 121 7.63 7.17 3.28
C ALA A 121 6.75 5.92 3.58
N ASP A 122 5.54 6.15 4.10
CA ASP A 122 4.65 5.08 4.57
C ASP A 122 3.38 4.93 3.70
N GLY A 123 3.37 5.44 2.47
CA GLY A 123 2.20 5.34 1.61
C GLY A 123 2.15 6.38 0.48
N TYR A 124 1.03 7.09 0.38
CA TYR A 124 0.85 8.14 -0.62
C TYR A 124 0.12 9.38 -0.06
N GLY A 125 0.43 10.52 -0.65
CA GLY A 125 -0.29 11.78 -0.45
C GLY A 125 -1.09 12.17 -1.69
N LEU A 126 -2.28 12.74 -1.49
CA LEU A 126 -3.13 13.22 -2.57
C LEU A 126 -2.58 14.55 -3.13
N LEU A 127 -2.29 14.59 -4.42
CA LEU A 127 -1.91 15.81 -5.14
C LEU A 127 -3.12 16.52 -5.76
N ASN A 128 -4.08 15.73 -6.26
CA ASN A 128 -5.33 16.23 -6.82
C ASN A 128 -6.39 15.12 -6.74
N GLY A 129 -7.53 15.43 -6.11
CA GLY A 129 -8.72 14.57 -6.11
C GLY A 129 -9.60 14.91 -7.31
N GLY A 130 -10.02 13.90 -8.06
CA GLY A 130 -10.76 14.05 -9.31
C GLY A 130 -11.84 15.12 -9.20
N LYS A 131 -11.66 16.21 -9.95
CA LYS A 131 -12.67 17.26 -10.06
C LYS A 131 -13.97 16.62 -10.55
N ALA A 132 -14.93 16.46 -9.65
CA ALA A 132 -16.32 16.29 -10.03
C ALA A 132 -16.68 17.51 -10.87
N ARG A 133 -17.02 17.29 -12.14
CA ARG A 133 -17.58 18.32 -13.00
C ARG A 133 -19.07 18.35 -12.80
#